data_AF-A0A382XY27-F1
#
_entry.id   AF-A0A382XY27-F1
#
_cell.length_a   1.000
_cell.length_b   1.000
_cell.length_c   1.000
_cell.angle_alpha   90.00
_cell.angle_beta   90.00
_cell.angle_gamma   90.00
#
_symmetry.space_group_name_H-M   'P 1'
#
loop_
_entity.id
_entity.type
_entity.pdbx_description
1 polymer ?
#
loop_
_entity_poly.entity_id
_entity_poly.type
_entity_poly.pdbx_seq_one_letter_code
_entity_poly.pdbx_strand_id
1 'polypeptide(L)'
;ALVLVYFFAHQFSSINIAKAVALATVAIGFGGSMTYGQTLGLTQDSSLIGNIAALRWGLIGTFIKGSIWIGFFGLFLGLGLGGKKYSLFEILLILFVSIFFIYLGIYILNEPFDPGNKQLPFIYFSDDWYWEPGEKLIPRREQWGGLLFALTFLYFYISFIKKDILARNMTLWGLLAGGFGFTIGQCVQAYHAWNMDDIKNGILSSIYPYINWWNMMEITFGAVFAFIIALGLWYNRHHISSNDDNNSLQLGIKAELGLLVIHIVAL
;
A
#
# COMPACT_ATOMS: atom_id res chain seq x y z
N ALA A 1 -9.94 -2.54 7.78
CA ALA A 1 -9.34 -3.43 8.80
C ALA A 1 -10.33 -3.80 9.89
N LEU A 2 -10.87 -2.84 10.64
CA LEU A 2 -11.78 -3.08 11.78
C LEU A 2 -12.92 -4.07 11.48
N VAL A 3 -13.71 -3.80 10.42
CA VAL A 3 -14.83 -4.65 10.00
C VAL A 3 -14.38 -6.09 9.73
N LEU A 4 -13.25 -6.27 9.04
CA LEU A 4 -12.72 -7.60 8.73
C LEU A 4 -12.28 -8.35 9.99
N VAL A 5 -11.61 -7.68 10.91
CA VAL A 5 -11.16 -8.31 12.16
C VAL A 5 -12.36 -8.70 13.02
N TYR A 6 -13.38 -7.85 13.15
CA TYR A 6 -14.60 -8.20 13.86
C TYR A 6 -15.34 -9.38 13.24
N PHE A 7 -15.36 -9.47 11.90
CA PHE A 7 -16.06 -10.54 11.21
C PHE A 7 -15.31 -11.89 11.30
N PHE A 8 -14.00 -11.89 11.04
CA PHE A 8 -13.20 -13.11 10.93
C PHE A 8 -12.53 -13.56 12.23
N ALA A 9 -12.37 -12.66 13.21
CA ALA A 9 -11.75 -12.93 14.50
C ALA A 9 -12.65 -12.43 15.65
N HIS A 10 -13.95 -12.69 15.55
CA HIS A 10 -14.95 -12.29 16.56
C HIS A 10 -14.68 -12.90 17.96
N GLN A 11 -13.93 -14.00 18.02
CA GLN A 11 -13.46 -14.63 19.25
C GLN A 11 -12.33 -13.86 19.95
N PHE A 12 -11.68 -12.88 19.29
CA PHE A 12 -10.62 -12.11 19.92
C PHE A 12 -11.17 -11.16 20.98
N SER A 13 -10.41 -11.01 22.07
CA SER A 13 -10.60 -9.91 23.01
C SER A 13 -10.42 -8.55 22.33
N SER A 14 -11.08 -7.50 22.84
CA SER A 14 -11.03 -6.15 22.25
C SER A 14 -9.60 -5.62 22.09
N ILE A 15 -8.68 -5.97 22.99
CA ILE A 15 -7.27 -5.58 22.89
C ILE A 15 -6.55 -6.28 21.73
N ASN A 16 -6.86 -7.55 21.45
CA ASN A 16 -6.29 -8.28 20.34
C ASN A 16 -6.84 -7.78 19.00
N ILE A 17 -8.13 -7.44 18.95
CA ILE A 17 -8.74 -6.74 17.80
C ILE A 17 -8.01 -5.41 17.56
N ALA A 18 -7.85 -4.59 18.60
CA ALA A 18 -7.19 -3.29 18.50
C ALA A 18 -5.74 -3.42 18.00
N LYS A 19 -4.97 -4.40 18.50
CA LYS A 19 -3.60 -4.67 18.03
C LYS A 19 -3.56 -5.05 16.55
N ALA A 20 -4.43 -5.96 16.11
CA ALA A 20 -4.47 -6.38 14.71
C ALA A 20 -4.82 -5.20 13.79
N VAL A 21 -5.78 -4.37 14.20
CA VAL A 21 -6.15 -3.16 13.47
C VAL A 21 -5.01 -2.14 13.46
N ALA A 22 -4.35 -1.90 14.61
CA ALA A 22 -3.23 -0.97 14.70
C ALA A 22 -2.07 -1.38 13.79
N LEU A 23 -1.69 -2.66 13.78
CA LEU A 23 -0.66 -3.17 12.87
C LEU A 23 -1.05 -2.95 11.40
N ALA A 24 -2.28 -3.27 11.04
CA ALA A 24 -2.78 -3.05 9.68
C ALA A 24 -2.77 -1.55 9.31
N THR A 25 -3.11 -0.65 10.23
CA THR A 25 -3.08 0.81 10.04
C THR A 25 -1.65 1.33 9.85
N VAL A 26 -0.68 0.86 10.63
CA VAL A 26 0.74 1.22 10.45
C VAL A 26 1.19 0.89 9.03
N ALA A 27 0.84 -0.30 8.52
CA ALA A 27 1.19 -0.71 7.17
C ALA A 27 0.52 0.13 6.07
N ILE A 28 -0.70 0.65 6.29
CA ILE A 28 -1.32 1.62 5.36
C ILE A 28 -0.45 2.88 5.26
N GLY A 29 0.16 3.33 6.36
CA GLY A 29 1.04 4.50 6.38
C GLY A 29 2.25 4.40 5.42
N PHE A 30 2.73 3.19 5.12
CA PHE A 30 3.83 2.99 4.17
C PHE A 30 3.47 3.39 2.73
N GLY A 31 2.19 3.50 2.38
CA GLY A 31 1.78 4.02 1.07
C GLY A 31 2.21 5.47 0.86
N GLY A 32 2.27 6.26 1.93
CA GLY A 32 2.61 7.68 1.87
C GLY A 32 4.06 7.98 1.46
N SER A 33 4.96 7.00 1.51
CA SER A 33 6.35 7.15 1.04
C SER A 33 6.52 6.84 -0.45
N MET A 34 5.47 6.41 -1.15
CA MET A 34 5.52 6.21 -2.59
C MET A 34 5.01 7.44 -3.33
N THR A 35 5.79 7.97 -4.26
CA THR A 35 5.43 9.10 -5.14
C THR A 35 4.43 8.66 -6.21
N TYR A 36 3.22 8.28 -5.83
CA TYR A 36 2.22 7.80 -6.79
C TYR A 36 1.54 8.92 -7.57
N GLY A 37 1.48 10.15 -7.07
CA GLY A 37 0.81 11.27 -7.76
C GLY A 37 1.31 11.50 -9.20
N GLN A 38 2.64 11.53 -9.39
CA GLN A 38 3.27 11.64 -10.71
C GLN A 38 3.04 10.38 -11.58
N THR A 39 2.95 9.20 -10.97
CA THR A 39 2.53 7.98 -11.69
C THR A 39 1.12 8.07 -12.23
N LEU A 40 0.20 8.70 -11.48
CA LEU A 40 -1.16 8.91 -11.95
C LEU A 40 -1.18 9.91 -13.11
N GLY A 41 -0.33 10.95 -13.06
CA GLY A 41 -0.15 11.96 -14.11
C GLY A 41 0.05 11.33 -15.50
N LEU A 42 0.89 10.27 -15.57
CA LEU A 42 1.14 9.50 -16.81
C LEU A 42 -0.12 8.94 -17.49
N THR A 43 -1.24 8.84 -16.76
CA THR A 43 -2.49 8.27 -17.26
C THR A 43 -3.60 9.30 -17.49
N GLN A 44 -3.45 10.54 -17.01
CA GLN A 44 -4.55 11.51 -16.97
C GLN A 44 -4.15 12.95 -17.30
N ASP A 45 -2.87 13.29 -17.31
CA ASP A 45 -2.43 14.65 -17.59
C ASP A 45 -2.78 15.01 -19.03
N SER A 46 -3.26 16.23 -19.23
CA SER A 46 -3.81 16.66 -20.52
C SER A 46 -2.80 16.58 -21.67
N SER A 47 -1.52 16.77 -21.37
CA SER A 47 -0.40 16.62 -22.32
C SER A 47 -0.20 15.18 -22.80
N LEU A 48 -0.67 14.19 -22.03
CA LEU A 48 -0.45 12.76 -22.27
C LEU A 48 -1.70 12.03 -22.78
N ILE A 49 -2.85 12.70 -22.86
CA ILE A 49 -4.05 12.14 -23.47
C ILE A 49 -3.79 11.83 -24.95
N GLY A 50 -4.09 10.60 -25.37
CA GLY A 50 -3.74 10.07 -26.70
C GLY A 50 -2.45 9.24 -26.70
N ASN A 51 -1.60 9.35 -25.68
CA ASN A 51 -0.39 8.53 -25.55
C ASN A 51 -0.66 7.20 -24.82
N ILE A 52 -1.00 6.16 -25.60
CA ILE A 52 -1.32 4.83 -25.05
C ILE A 52 -0.11 4.18 -24.35
N ALA A 53 1.12 4.51 -24.76
CA ALA A 53 2.32 3.97 -24.13
C ALA A 53 2.51 4.56 -22.72
N ALA A 54 2.31 5.87 -22.54
CA ALA A 54 2.35 6.53 -21.24
C ALA A 54 1.27 5.96 -20.31
N LEU A 55 0.04 5.80 -20.83
CA LEU A 55 -1.07 5.20 -20.09
C LEU A 55 -0.71 3.79 -19.57
N ARG A 56 -0.21 2.91 -20.44
CA ARG A 56 0.19 1.54 -20.05
C ARG A 56 1.30 1.57 -19.01
N TRP A 57 2.29 2.44 -19.17
CA TRP A 57 3.39 2.56 -18.23
C TRP A 57 2.92 3.04 -16.85
N GLY A 58 2.06 4.07 -16.81
CA GLY A 58 1.42 4.55 -15.59
C GLY A 58 0.61 3.46 -14.88
N LEU A 59 -0.19 2.68 -15.63
CA LEU A 59 -0.98 1.56 -15.07
C LEU A 59 -0.10 0.41 -14.53
N ILE A 60 1.04 0.13 -15.16
CA ILE A 60 2.04 -0.81 -14.63
C ILE A 60 2.66 -0.26 -13.35
N GLY A 61 2.99 1.03 -13.32
CA GLY A 61 3.51 1.71 -12.14
C GLY A 61 2.54 1.67 -10.97
N THR A 62 1.25 1.93 -11.19
CA THR A 62 0.22 1.82 -10.14
C THR A 62 0.04 0.38 -9.68
N PHE A 63 0.11 -0.60 -10.58
CA PHE A 63 0.06 -2.01 -10.21
C PHE A 63 1.21 -2.36 -9.25
N ILE A 64 2.45 -2.04 -9.61
CA ILE A 64 3.63 -2.38 -8.81
C ILE A 64 3.61 -1.65 -7.45
N LYS A 65 3.40 -0.33 -7.46
CA LYS A 65 3.36 0.48 -6.23
C LYS A 65 2.20 0.04 -5.32
N GLY A 66 1.02 -0.20 -5.90
CA GLY A 66 -0.15 -0.71 -5.20
C GLY A 66 0.09 -2.08 -4.59
N SER A 67 0.66 -3.01 -5.35
CA SER A 67 1.04 -4.34 -4.88
C SER A 67 1.96 -4.27 -3.67
N ILE A 68 3.04 -3.48 -3.74
CA ILE A 68 3.98 -3.35 -2.61
C ILE A 68 3.27 -2.78 -1.39
N TRP A 69 2.50 -1.69 -1.57
CA TRP A 69 1.77 -1.03 -0.48
C TRP A 69 0.86 -2.00 0.27
N ILE A 70 -0.04 -2.64 -0.45
CA ILE A 70 -1.06 -3.48 0.16
C ILE A 70 -0.50 -4.86 0.51
N GLY A 71 0.64 -5.26 -0.07
CA GLY A 71 1.44 -6.38 0.40
C GLY A 71 1.88 -6.20 1.85
N PHE A 72 2.37 -5.01 2.24
CA PHE A 72 2.65 -4.70 3.65
C PHE A 72 1.38 -4.74 4.50
N PHE A 73 0.26 -4.21 4.01
CA PHE A 73 -1.02 -4.29 4.73
C PHE A 73 -1.41 -5.75 5.01
N GLY A 74 -1.34 -6.61 4.00
CA GLY A 74 -1.62 -8.03 4.12
C GLY A 74 -0.69 -8.74 5.09
N LEU A 75 0.62 -8.45 5.01
CA LEU A 75 1.62 -8.93 5.96
C LEU A 75 1.22 -8.58 7.40
N PHE A 76 1.03 -7.31 7.70
CA PHE A 76 0.78 -6.82 9.07
C PHE A 76 -0.59 -7.26 9.61
N LEU A 77 -1.60 -7.31 8.75
CA LEU A 77 -2.91 -7.86 9.11
C LEU A 77 -2.79 -9.35 9.46
N GLY A 78 -2.04 -10.12 8.67
CA GLY A 78 -1.81 -11.54 8.96
C GLY A 78 -0.97 -11.77 10.21
N LEU A 79 0.03 -10.92 10.48
CA LEU A 79 0.79 -10.94 11.74
C LEU A 79 -0.13 -10.70 12.95
N GLY A 80 -1.04 -9.73 12.85
CA GLY A 80 -2.01 -9.41 13.90
C GLY A 80 -3.02 -10.52 14.18
N LEU A 81 -3.32 -11.36 13.19
CA LEU A 81 -4.31 -12.43 13.28
C LEU A 81 -3.70 -13.83 13.50
N GLY A 82 -2.44 -14.06 13.12
CA GLY A 82 -1.81 -15.39 13.03
C GLY A 82 -1.31 -15.95 14.36
N GLY A 83 -1.31 -15.15 15.43
CA GLY A 83 -0.97 -15.59 16.80
C GLY A 83 0.50 -15.96 17.03
N LYS A 84 1.38 -15.82 16.03
CA LYS A 84 2.83 -16.01 16.21
C LYS A 84 3.39 -14.89 17.09
N LYS A 85 4.20 -15.26 18.07
CA LYS A 85 4.87 -14.32 18.97
C LYS A 85 6.24 -13.92 18.42
N TYR A 86 6.51 -12.62 18.44
CA TYR A 86 7.78 -12.03 18.04
C TYR A 86 8.45 -11.44 19.28
N SER A 87 9.70 -11.82 19.54
CA SER A 87 10.43 -11.25 20.67
C SER A 87 10.86 -9.81 20.37
N LEU A 88 11.13 -9.00 21.39
CA LEU A 88 11.60 -7.62 21.19
C LEU A 88 12.90 -7.60 20.35
N PHE A 89 13.85 -8.48 20.66
CA PHE A 89 15.10 -8.58 19.92
C PHE A 89 14.87 -8.96 18.45
N GLU A 90 13.95 -9.89 18.21
CA GLU A 90 13.53 -10.28 16.85
C GLU A 90 12.94 -9.11 16.09
N ILE A 91 12.04 -8.33 16.70
CA ILE A 91 11.45 -7.13 16.08
C ILE A 91 12.53 -6.09 15.76
N LEU A 92 13.44 -5.80 16.70
CA LEU A 92 14.53 -4.84 16.49
C LEU A 92 15.45 -5.28 15.35
N LEU A 93 15.80 -6.56 15.30
CA LEU A 93 16.62 -7.12 14.23
C LEU A 93 15.90 -7.04 12.87
N ILE A 94 14.61 -7.41 12.82
CA ILE A 94 13.79 -7.31 11.61
C ILE A 94 13.74 -5.86 11.11
N LEU A 95 13.54 -4.88 12.00
CA LEU A 95 13.52 -3.47 11.64
C LEU A 95 14.87 -3.01 11.08
N PHE A 96 15.97 -3.34 11.76
CA PHE A 96 17.32 -2.99 11.31
C PHE A 96 17.64 -3.57 9.92
N VAL A 97 17.34 -4.86 9.72
CA VAL A 97 17.58 -5.52 8.43
C VAL A 97 16.65 -4.98 7.34
N SER A 98 15.40 -4.66 7.68
CA SER A 98 14.46 -4.03 6.73
C SER A 98 14.96 -2.67 6.26
N ILE A 99 15.50 -1.84 7.16
CA ILE A 99 16.11 -0.54 6.81
C ILE A 99 17.27 -0.75 5.84
N PHE A 100 18.16 -1.73 6.10
CA PHE A 100 19.23 -2.09 5.16
C PHE A 100 18.68 -2.45 3.78
N PHE A 101 17.63 -3.28 3.70
CA PHE A 101 17.00 -3.65 2.44
C PHE A 101 16.30 -2.48 1.73
N ILE A 102 15.77 -1.50 2.47
CA ILE A 102 15.24 -0.26 1.89
C ILE A 102 16.36 0.48 1.14
N TYR A 103 17.49 0.73 1.80
CA TYR A 103 18.61 1.43 1.16
C TYR A 103 19.19 0.63 0.00
N LEU A 104 19.33 -0.69 0.14
CA LEU A 104 19.81 -1.56 -0.92
C LEU A 104 18.87 -1.55 -2.13
N GLY A 105 17.56 -1.65 -1.93
CA GLY A 105 16.58 -1.63 -3.01
C GLY A 105 16.50 -0.27 -3.70
N ILE A 106 16.61 0.84 -2.96
CA ILE A 106 16.70 2.19 -3.53
C ILE A 106 17.95 2.29 -4.41
N TYR A 107 19.11 1.86 -3.90
CA TYR A 107 20.37 1.91 -4.63
C TYR A 107 20.34 1.08 -5.93
N ILE A 108 19.65 -0.06 -5.93
CA ILE A 108 19.60 -0.95 -7.11
C ILE A 108 18.55 -0.50 -8.13
N LEU A 109 17.37 -0.06 -7.69
CA LEU A 109 16.21 0.14 -8.56
C LEU A 109 15.79 1.60 -8.73
N ASN A 110 16.09 2.47 -7.77
CA ASN A 110 15.67 3.87 -7.77
C ASN A 110 16.85 4.85 -7.88
N GLU A 111 18.06 4.35 -8.15
CA GLU A 111 19.24 5.13 -8.50
C GLU A 111 19.78 4.70 -9.87
N PRO A 112 20.51 5.58 -10.57
CA PRO A 112 20.82 6.97 -10.22
C PRO A 112 19.60 7.90 -10.37
N PHE A 113 19.45 8.86 -9.46
CA PHE A 113 18.46 9.93 -9.55
C PHE A 113 19.13 11.30 -9.52
N ASP A 114 19.37 11.87 -10.70
CA ASP A 114 19.93 13.21 -10.89
C ASP A 114 19.13 14.00 -11.94
N PRO A 115 18.02 14.64 -11.51
CA PRO A 115 17.20 15.47 -12.38
C PRO A 115 17.94 16.65 -13.02
N GLY A 116 19.03 17.13 -12.39
CA GLY A 116 19.83 18.25 -12.91
C GLY A 116 20.50 17.91 -14.24
N ASN A 117 20.90 16.66 -14.39
CA ASN A 117 21.48 16.10 -15.62
C ASN A 117 20.47 15.29 -16.45
N LYS A 118 19.17 15.39 -16.15
CA LYS A 118 18.09 14.58 -16.75
C LYS A 118 18.32 13.07 -16.66
N GLN A 119 18.94 12.64 -15.57
CA GLN A 119 19.22 11.24 -15.31
C GLN A 119 18.18 10.69 -14.34
N LEU A 120 17.37 9.76 -14.82
CA LEU A 120 16.36 9.05 -14.03
C LEU A 120 16.75 7.58 -13.88
N PRO A 121 16.21 6.89 -12.86
CA PRO A 121 16.38 5.45 -12.70
C PRO A 121 15.93 4.69 -13.93
N PHE A 122 16.53 3.53 -14.18
CA PHE A 122 16.19 2.71 -15.35
C PHE A 122 14.71 2.29 -15.38
N ILE A 123 14.13 2.02 -14.21
CA ILE A 123 12.70 1.78 -14.05
C ILE A 123 12.14 2.92 -13.21
N TYR A 124 11.47 3.86 -13.89
CA TYR A 124 10.92 5.05 -13.28
C TYR A 124 9.46 5.23 -13.68
N PHE A 125 8.57 5.36 -12.68
CA PHE A 125 7.12 5.41 -12.88
C PHE A 125 6.53 6.79 -12.60
N SER A 126 7.32 7.85 -12.59
CA SER A 126 6.87 9.22 -12.36
C SER A 126 7.19 10.09 -13.59
N ASP A 127 6.96 11.40 -13.52
CA ASP A 127 7.13 12.33 -14.65
C ASP A 127 8.52 12.22 -15.29
N ASP A 128 8.55 11.95 -16.60
CA ASP A 128 9.76 11.67 -17.37
C ASP A 128 9.76 12.52 -18.65
N TRP A 129 10.91 13.11 -18.98
CA TRP A 129 11.12 13.87 -20.22
C TRP A 129 10.92 13.03 -21.47
N TYR A 130 10.98 11.69 -21.36
CA TYR A 130 10.61 10.77 -22.42
C TYR A 130 9.13 10.93 -22.84
N TRP A 131 8.23 11.15 -21.89
CA TRP A 131 6.80 11.33 -22.17
C TRP A 131 6.45 12.76 -22.56
N GLU A 132 7.15 13.74 -21.96
CA GLU A 132 6.89 15.18 -22.14
C GLU A 132 8.17 15.92 -22.59
N PRO A 133 8.58 15.76 -23.86
CA PRO A 133 9.83 16.33 -24.35
C PRO A 133 9.75 17.86 -24.40
N GLY A 134 10.74 18.52 -23.78
CA GLY A 134 10.85 19.98 -23.77
C GLY A 134 10.19 20.66 -22.57
N GLU A 135 9.41 19.91 -21.77
CA GLU A 135 8.78 20.43 -20.57
C GLU A 135 9.76 20.58 -19.39
N LYS A 136 9.46 21.56 -18.53
CA LYS A 136 10.22 21.80 -17.29
C LYS A 136 9.65 20.94 -16.16
N LEU A 137 10.02 19.67 -16.17
CA LEU A 137 9.59 18.70 -15.16
C LEU A 137 10.33 18.88 -13.82
N ILE A 138 9.68 18.50 -12.73
CA ILE A 138 10.27 18.34 -11.39
C ILE A 138 10.04 16.89 -10.94
N PRO A 139 10.79 15.92 -11.50
CA PRO A 139 10.63 14.50 -11.13
C PRO A 139 10.90 14.32 -9.63
N ARG A 140 10.15 13.44 -8.96
CA ARG A 140 10.37 13.10 -7.55
C ARG A 140 11.13 11.79 -7.42
N ARG A 141 11.98 11.69 -6.41
CA ARG A 141 12.71 10.46 -6.12
C ARG A 141 11.75 9.37 -5.69
N GLU A 142 11.81 8.22 -6.36
CA GLU A 142 10.99 7.06 -6.04
C GLU A 142 11.64 6.19 -4.96
N GLN A 143 10.83 5.51 -4.13
CA GLN A 143 11.32 4.60 -3.08
C GLN A 143 10.70 3.19 -3.18
N TRP A 144 9.98 2.90 -4.26
CA TRP A 144 9.25 1.63 -4.42
C TRP A 144 10.20 0.42 -4.41
N GLY A 145 11.41 0.55 -4.94
CA GLY A 145 12.42 -0.52 -4.98
C GLY A 145 12.92 -0.88 -3.58
N GLY A 146 13.14 0.13 -2.73
CA GLY A 146 13.47 -0.09 -1.32
C GLY A 146 12.37 -0.82 -0.56
N LEU A 147 11.13 -0.36 -0.72
CA LEU A 147 9.97 -1.01 -0.10
C LEU A 147 9.75 -2.44 -0.61
N LEU A 148 9.98 -2.69 -1.90
CA LEU A 148 9.91 -4.03 -2.48
C LEU A 148 10.94 -4.99 -1.86
N PHE A 149 12.18 -4.54 -1.71
CA PHE A 149 13.25 -5.34 -1.12
C PHE A 149 12.96 -5.65 0.35
N ALA A 150 12.49 -4.66 1.12
CA ALA A 150 12.08 -4.85 2.50
C ALA A 150 10.90 -5.83 2.63
N LEU A 151 9.86 -5.67 1.79
CA LEU A 151 8.72 -6.58 1.77
C LEU A 151 9.14 -8.00 1.42
N THR A 152 10.05 -8.14 0.46
CA THR A 152 10.58 -9.43 0.01
C THR A 152 11.38 -10.10 1.13
N PHE A 153 12.27 -9.37 1.80
CA PHE A 153 12.96 -9.85 3.00
C PHE A 153 11.97 -10.33 4.07
N LEU A 154 10.98 -9.52 4.40
CA LEU A 154 9.97 -9.86 5.40
C LEU A 154 9.19 -11.11 4.99
N TYR A 155 8.75 -11.18 3.74
CA TYR A 155 8.06 -12.34 3.17
C TYR A 155 8.90 -13.62 3.29
N PHE A 156 10.20 -13.56 2.97
CA PHE A 156 11.09 -14.71 3.14
C PHE A 156 11.25 -15.09 4.63
N TYR A 157 11.46 -14.08 5.49
CA TYR A 157 11.58 -14.30 6.93
C TYR A 157 10.35 -14.99 7.51
N ILE A 158 9.15 -14.46 7.26
CA ILE A 158 7.92 -15.02 7.80
C ILE A 158 7.57 -16.37 7.16
N SER A 159 7.93 -16.60 5.90
CA SER A 159 7.65 -17.87 5.20
C SER A 159 8.53 -19.02 5.68
N PHE A 160 9.84 -18.79 5.75
CA PHE A 160 10.83 -19.87 5.94
C PHE A 160 11.35 -19.95 7.37
N ILE A 161 11.57 -18.81 8.01
CA ILE A 161 12.11 -18.75 9.37
C ILE A 161 10.98 -18.84 10.38
N LYS A 162 10.03 -17.90 10.35
CA LYS A 162 8.95 -17.86 11.33
C LYS A 162 7.84 -18.87 11.07
N LYS A 163 7.68 -19.27 9.80
CA LYS A 163 6.63 -20.17 9.32
C LYS A 163 5.24 -19.67 9.74
N ASP A 164 5.02 -18.37 9.58
CA ASP A 164 3.74 -17.71 9.80
C ASP A 164 2.90 -17.80 8.53
N ILE A 165 2.08 -18.85 8.46
CA ILE A 165 1.31 -19.18 7.26
C ILE A 165 0.29 -18.09 6.93
N LEU A 166 -0.38 -17.53 7.94
CA LEU A 166 -1.39 -16.50 7.71
C LEU A 166 -0.74 -15.22 7.21
N ALA A 167 0.31 -14.74 7.87
CA ALA A 167 1.05 -13.55 7.42
C ALA A 167 1.59 -13.72 6.00
N ARG A 168 2.12 -14.91 5.66
CA ARG A 168 2.62 -15.21 4.32
C ARG A 168 1.52 -15.13 3.28
N ASN A 169 0.42 -15.84 3.51
CA ASN A 169 -0.66 -15.93 2.55
C ASN A 169 -1.33 -14.56 2.39
N MET A 170 -1.54 -13.83 3.49
CA MET A 170 -2.11 -12.49 3.44
C MET A 170 -1.19 -11.48 2.77
N THR A 171 0.14 -11.63 2.84
CA THR A 171 1.07 -10.81 2.03
C THR A 171 0.80 -10.98 0.54
N LEU A 172 0.64 -12.23 0.06
CA LEU A 172 0.34 -12.52 -1.34
C LEU A 172 -1.03 -11.98 -1.77
N TRP A 173 -2.05 -12.19 -0.94
CA TRP A 173 -3.38 -11.60 -1.16
C TRP A 173 -3.32 -10.07 -1.17
N GLY A 174 -2.47 -9.47 -0.33
CA GLY A 174 -2.21 -8.04 -0.29
C GLY A 174 -1.57 -7.51 -1.58
N LEU A 175 -0.56 -8.22 -2.11
CA LEU A 175 0.07 -7.88 -3.38
C LEU A 175 -0.96 -7.87 -4.52
N LEU A 176 -1.84 -8.87 -4.58
CA LEU A 176 -2.93 -8.93 -5.57
C LEU A 176 -3.95 -7.81 -5.36
N ALA A 177 -4.38 -7.61 -4.10
CA ALA A 177 -5.37 -6.60 -3.74
C ALA A 177 -4.92 -5.19 -4.09
N GLY A 178 -3.66 -4.86 -3.82
CA GLY A 178 -3.07 -3.57 -4.14
C GLY A 178 -2.85 -3.36 -5.62
N GLY A 179 -2.31 -4.37 -6.32
CA GLY A 179 -2.04 -4.26 -7.75
C GLY A 179 -3.32 -4.07 -8.54
N PHE A 180 -4.27 -4.99 -8.40
CA PHE A 180 -5.57 -4.86 -9.07
C PHE A 180 -6.37 -3.67 -8.56
N GLY A 181 -6.38 -3.43 -7.25
CA GLY A 181 -7.12 -2.31 -6.69
C GLY A 181 -6.65 -0.98 -7.26
N PHE A 182 -5.35 -0.70 -7.21
CA PHE A 182 -4.84 0.60 -7.64
C PHE A 182 -4.96 0.76 -9.16
N THR A 183 -4.65 -0.27 -9.93
CA THR A 183 -4.81 -0.22 -11.39
C THR A 183 -6.28 -0.04 -11.80
N ILE A 184 -7.23 -0.79 -11.23
CA ILE A 184 -8.66 -0.68 -11.57
C ILE A 184 -9.21 0.67 -11.11
N GLY A 185 -8.83 1.14 -9.92
CA GLY A 185 -9.17 2.49 -9.47
C GLY A 185 -8.66 3.53 -10.47
N GLN A 186 -7.39 3.43 -10.87
CA GLN A 186 -6.80 4.40 -11.80
C GLN A 186 -7.44 4.33 -13.19
N CYS A 187 -7.90 3.17 -13.63
CA CYS A 187 -8.66 3.05 -14.88
C CYS A 187 -9.93 3.93 -14.86
N VAL A 188 -10.60 4.12 -13.72
CA VAL A 188 -11.78 5.00 -13.60
C VAL A 188 -11.40 6.46 -13.86
N GLN A 189 -10.33 6.92 -13.21
CA GLN A 189 -9.85 8.30 -13.33
C GLN A 189 -9.23 8.57 -14.71
N ALA A 190 -8.44 7.62 -15.24
CA ALA A 190 -7.92 7.70 -16.60
C ALA A 190 -9.05 7.70 -17.63
N TYR A 191 -10.06 6.84 -17.49
CA TYR A 191 -11.20 6.82 -18.41
C TYR A 191 -11.91 8.18 -18.46
N HIS A 192 -12.09 8.83 -17.30
CA HIS A 192 -12.62 10.19 -17.24
C HIS A 192 -11.77 11.21 -17.99
N ALA A 193 -10.46 11.21 -17.75
CA ALA A 193 -9.56 12.16 -18.40
C ALA A 193 -9.54 11.99 -19.93
N TRP A 194 -9.64 10.76 -20.42
CA TRP A 194 -9.59 10.44 -21.85
C TRP A 194 -10.92 10.61 -22.59
N ASN A 195 -12.05 10.63 -21.89
CA ASN A 195 -13.39 10.70 -22.48
C ASN A 195 -14.22 11.84 -21.87
N MET A 196 -13.54 12.94 -21.51
CA MET A 196 -14.14 14.01 -20.71
C MET A 196 -15.37 14.62 -21.37
N ASP A 197 -15.32 14.89 -22.68
CA ASP A 197 -16.42 15.53 -23.42
C ASP A 197 -17.62 14.60 -23.57
N ASP A 198 -17.39 13.31 -23.78
CA ASP A 198 -18.45 12.31 -23.88
C ASP A 198 -19.19 12.14 -22.54
N ILE A 199 -18.45 12.17 -21.42
CA ILE A 199 -19.06 12.05 -20.09
C ILE A 199 -19.82 13.34 -19.74
N LYS A 200 -19.25 14.51 -20.05
CA LYS A 200 -19.88 15.82 -19.80
C LYS A 200 -21.18 15.99 -20.56
N ASN A 201 -21.27 15.49 -21.79
CA ASN A 201 -22.44 15.63 -22.65
C ASN A 201 -23.35 14.39 -22.65
N GLY A 202 -22.95 13.32 -21.95
CA GLY A 202 -23.65 12.05 -21.94
C GLY A 202 -24.66 11.89 -20.81
N ILE A 203 -24.91 10.62 -20.46
CA ILE A 203 -25.91 10.21 -19.45
C ILE A 203 -25.58 10.76 -18.06
N LEU A 204 -24.29 10.97 -17.75
CA LEU A 204 -23.83 11.48 -16.45
C LEU A 204 -23.76 13.01 -16.40
N SER A 205 -24.15 13.73 -17.46
CA SER A 205 -24.06 15.19 -17.56
C SER A 205 -24.68 15.93 -16.37
N SER A 206 -25.84 15.48 -15.89
CA SER A 206 -26.57 16.11 -14.78
C SER A 206 -25.86 16.00 -13.43
N ILE A 207 -25.04 14.96 -13.24
CA ILE A 207 -24.31 14.71 -11.99
C ILE A 207 -22.81 14.98 -12.10
N TYR A 208 -22.28 15.11 -13.32
CA TYR A 208 -20.86 15.32 -13.59
C TYR A 208 -20.21 16.42 -12.75
N PRO A 209 -20.84 17.61 -12.54
CA PRO A 209 -20.23 18.68 -11.72
C PRO A 209 -20.02 18.28 -10.25
N TYR A 210 -20.72 17.26 -9.76
CA TYR A 210 -20.64 16.80 -8.37
C TYR A 210 -19.71 15.58 -8.20
N ILE A 211 -19.18 15.03 -9.31
CA ILE A 211 -18.28 13.88 -9.26
C ILE A 211 -16.85 14.37 -9.07
N ASN A 212 -16.26 14.00 -7.93
CA ASN A 212 -14.82 14.07 -7.74
C ASN A 212 -14.18 12.76 -8.22
N TRP A 213 -13.49 12.81 -9.36
CA TRP A 213 -12.90 11.62 -10.01
C TRP A 213 -11.70 11.05 -9.27
N TRP A 214 -10.99 11.86 -8.49
CA TRP A 214 -9.97 11.38 -7.55
C TRP A 214 -10.61 10.50 -6.47
N ASN A 215 -11.69 11.00 -5.85
CA ASN A 215 -12.43 10.22 -4.85
C ASN A 215 -13.05 8.96 -5.45
N MET A 216 -13.52 9.01 -6.71
CA MET A 216 -14.02 7.82 -7.40
C MET A 216 -12.92 6.77 -7.57
N MET A 217 -11.72 7.17 -7.98
CA MET A 217 -10.56 6.28 -8.03
C MET A 217 -10.26 5.66 -6.65
N GLU A 218 -10.22 6.47 -5.59
CA GLU A 218 -9.94 5.98 -4.24
C GLU A 218 -11.02 5.02 -3.71
N ILE A 219 -12.29 5.30 -3.99
CA ILE A 219 -13.41 4.43 -3.62
C ILE A 219 -13.35 3.11 -4.38
N THR A 220 -13.12 3.16 -5.69
CA THR A 220 -12.99 1.94 -6.52
C THR A 220 -11.78 1.11 -6.09
N PHE A 221 -10.63 1.76 -5.87
CA PHE A 221 -9.44 1.13 -5.31
C PHE A 221 -9.77 0.45 -3.97
N GLY A 222 -10.35 1.20 -3.03
CA GLY A 222 -10.72 0.71 -1.70
C GLY A 222 -11.70 -0.46 -1.74
N ALA A 223 -12.67 -0.44 -2.65
CA ALA A 223 -13.64 -1.52 -2.82
C ALA A 223 -12.99 -2.81 -3.33
N VAL A 224 -12.15 -2.73 -4.37
CA VAL A 224 -11.42 -3.90 -4.91
C VAL A 224 -10.43 -4.43 -3.89
N PHE A 225 -9.68 -3.54 -3.25
CA PHE A 225 -8.78 -3.86 -2.14
C PHE A 225 -9.50 -4.63 -1.03
N ALA A 226 -10.60 -4.08 -0.51
CA ALA A 226 -11.36 -4.70 0.57
C ALA A 226 -11.94 -6.06 0.16
N PHE A 227 -12.46 -6.18 -1.06
CA PHE A 227 -13.00 -7.44 -1.58
C PHE A 227 -11.93 -8.54 -1.65
N ILE A 228 -10.76 -8.26 -2.24
CA ILE A 228 -9.69 -9.25 -2.40
C ILE A 228 -9.09 -9.64 -1.04
N ILE A 229 -8.91 -8.69 -0.12
CA ILE A 229 -8.46 -9.01 1.25
C ILE A 229 -9.50 -9.86 1.99
N ALA A 230 -10.79 -9.52 1.89
CA ALA A 230 -11.85 -10.29 2.55
C ALA A 230 -11.89 -11.73 2.03
N LEU A 231 -11.75 -11.92 0.71
CA LEU A 231 -11.61 -13.23 0.10
C LEU A 231 -10.37 -13.97 0.62
N GLY A 232 -9.23 -13.29 0.71
CA GLY A 232 -7.99 -13.84 1.23
C GLY A 232 -8.11 -14.29 2.69
N LEU A 233 -8.73 -13.48 3.55
CA LEU A 233 -9.01 -13.86 4.94
C LEU A 233 -9.99 -15.03 5.02
N TRP A 234 -11.06 -15.01 4.22
CA TRP A 234 -12.02 -16.11 4.19
C TRP A 234 -11.37 -17.43 3.81
N TYR A 235 -10.50 -17.43 2.79
CA TYR A 235 -9.74 -18.62 2.38
C TYR A 235 -8.77 -19.09 3.46
N ASN A 236 -8.15 -18.16 4.19
CA ASN A 236 -7.15 -18.45 5.22
C ASN A 236 -7.69 -18.48 6.65
N ARG A 237 -9.02 -18.48 6.84
CA ARG A 237 -9.66 -18.32 8.16
C ARG A 237 -9.25 -19.39 9.18
N HIS A 238 -8.88 -20.58 8.71
CA HIS A 238 -8.41 -21.68 9.56
C HIS A 238 -7.01 -21.46 10.15
N HIS A 239 -6.26 -20.48 9.63
CA HIS A 239 -4.97 -20.05 10.16
C HIS A 239 -5.07 -18.85 11.10
N ILE A 240 -6.27 -18.29 11.29
CA ILE A 240 -6.52 -17.27 12.31
C ILE A 240 -6.38 -17.94 13.67
N SER A 241 -5.65 -17.27 14.57
CA SER A 241 -5.44 -17.78 15.92
C SER A 241 -6.77 -18.01 16.64
N SER A 242 -6.79 -19.01 17.51
CA SER A 242 -7.90 -19.26 18.43
C SER A 242 -7.72 -18.54 19.76
N ASN A 243 -6.83 -17.54 19.86
CA ASN A 243 -6.40 -16.92 21.12
C ASN A 243 -7.56 -16.38 21.97
N ASP A 244 -8.09 -17.25 22.83
CA ASP A 244 -8.84 -16.99 24.07
C ASP A 244 -7.88 -16.54 25.19
N ASP A 245 -6.78 -15.87 24.85
CA ASP A 245 -5.88 -15.30 25.85
C ASP A 245 -6.62 -14.15 26.55
N ASN A 246 -7.35 -14.49 27.60
CA ASN A 246 -7.98 -13.65 28.63
C ASN A 246 -6.95 -12.84 29.44
N ASN A 247 -5.76 -12.59 28.88
CA ASN A 247 -4.83 -11.65 29.45
C ASN A 247 -5.33 -10.25 29.12
N SER A 248 -6.11 -9.69 30.05
CA SER A 248 -6.37 -8.27 30.14
C SER A 248 -5.04 -7.55 30.21
N LEU A 249 -4.53 -7.12 29.06
CA LEU A 249 -3.37 -6.24 28.99
C LEU A 249 -3.85 -4.87 29.48
N GLN A 250 -3.94 -4.70 30.79
CA GLN A 250 -4.09 -3.40 31.43
C GLN A 250 -2.75 -2.69 31.32
N LEU A 251 -2.64 -1.79 30.33
CA LEU A 251 -1.59 -0.79 30.35
C LEU A 251 -1.83 0.09 31.58
N GLY A 252 -0.83 0.19 32.46
CA GLY A 252 -0.91 1.15 33.55
C GLY A 252 -1.05 2.56 32.97
N ILE A 253 -1.87 3.41 33.60
CA ILE A 253 -2.12 4.81 33.20
C ILE A 253 -0.85 5.58 32.82
N LYS A 254 0.29 5.30 33.47
CA LYS A 254 1.58 5.92 33.15
C LYS A 254 2.10 5.55 31.75
N ALA A 255 1.90 4.31 31.33
CA ALA A 255 2.28 3.86 29.99
C ALA A 255 1.34 4.45 28.92
N GLU A 256 0.04 4.55 29.23
CA GLU A 256 -0.92 5.23 28.33
C GLU A 256 -0.59 6.71 28.15
N LEU A 257 -0.34 7.43 29.25
CA LEU A 257 0.08 8.83 29.21
C LEU A 257 1.43 9.00 28.51
N GLY A 258 2.37 8.08 28.72
CA GLY A 258 3.66 8.09 28.01
C GLY A 258 3.49 7.91 26.51
N LEU A 259 2.67 6.96 26.07
CA LEU A 259 2.34 6.76 24.65
C LEU A 259 1.60 7.95 24.05
N LEU A 260 0.69 8.57 24.81
CA LEU A 260 -0.02 9.79 24.40
C LEU A 260 0.96 10.96 24.19
N VAL A 261 1.89 11.17 25.12
CA VAL A 261 2.92 12.22 25.00
C VAL A 261 3.80 11.96 23.79
N ILE A 262 4.26 10.72 23.58
CA ILE A 262 5.03 10.35 22.40
C ILE A 262 4.24 10.64 21.12
N HIS A 263 2.95 10.30 21.09
CA HIS A 263 2.09 10.56 19.94
C HIS A 263 1.90 12.06 19.67
N ILE A 264 1.64 12.85 20.71
CA ILE A 264 1.50 14.32 20.60
C ILE A 264 2.80 14.96 20.10
N VAL A 265 3.95 14.48 20.54
CA VAL A 265 5.26 14.99 20.08
C VAL A 265 5.57 14.56 18.64
N ALA A 266 5.01 13.43 18.18
CA ALA A 266 5.22 12.91 16.83
C ALA A 266 4.27 13.50 15.77
N LEU A 267 3.20 14.19 16.19
CA LEU A 267 2.30 14.98 15.34
C LEU A 267 2.88 16.37 15.06
#